data_AF-A0A3M1QH82-F1
#
_entry.id   AF-A0A3M1QH82-F1
#
_cell.length_a   1.000
_cell.length_b   1.000
_cell.length_c   1.000
_cell.angle_alpha   90.00
_cell.angle_beta   90.00
_cell.angle_gamma   90.00
#
_symmetry.space_group_name_H-M   'P 1'
#
loop_
_entity.id
_entity.type
_entity.pdbx_description
1 polymer ?
#
loop_
_entity_poly.entity_id
_entity_poly.type
_entity_poly.pdbx_seq_one_letter_code
_entity_poly.pdbx_strand_id
1 'polypeptide(L)'
;NRSSVFQGDRGFSAFALGAETFGEPLQQFGSSTLPSGVMRYLGGANRNTGLPPGTEFGPAGASGFGTGVVFDQPADFRQRAGDTYNYAPVNYLQIPQERYLMGGFADYDIGGGHTVYTEVAFVNNRVAQELAATPVTGSFNLDLATIQPFLIPGDFQQLVDIDNAETQQNNADGVPDDPGVVNMFVQRRTIETGRRNSLDERNAFRVLGGIKGPIGDYLQYDAHYFYARTRNANVQAGNISRSAFQAGLDGTGPVAINIFGPNTLTPAMVDAISIQAQNGDISTLEVANASISGTLGDFAFGDAEPVGFAVGGEYRRVGSRFIPDTALSSGDVIGFNAGEATAGAYSVKE
;
A
#
# COMPACT_ATOMS: atom_id res chain seq x y z
N ASN A 1 -5.63 23.23 -5.82
CA ASN A 1 -4.46 22.60 -5.16
C ASN A 1 -4.61 22.73 -3.65
N ARG A 2 -4.19 21.70 -2.92
CA ARG A 2 -4.31 21.62 -1.46
C ARG A 2 -2.96 21.23 -0.87
N SER A 3 -2.51 21.94 0.16
CA SER A 3 -1.27 21.64 0.88
C SER A 3 -1.43 20.49 1.87
N SER A 4 -0.31 19.89 2.26
CA SER A 4 -0.27 18.89 3.33
C SER A 4 -0.49 19.54 4.70
N VAL A 5 -0.97 18.74 5.65
CA VAL A 5 -0.98 19.07 7.08
C VAL A 5 -0.56 17.81 7.81
N PHE A 6 0.44 17.89 8.70
CA PHE A 6 0.83 16.76 9.54
C PHE A 6 -0.11 16.63 10.73
N GLN A 7 -0.28 15.41 11.24
CA GLN A 7 -1.06 15.22 12.46
C GLN A 7 -0.39 15.90 13.66
N GLY A 8 0.94 16.01 13.66
CA GLY A 8 1.71 16.75 14.68
C GLY A 8 1.43 18.26 14.68
N ASP A 9 0.94 18.82 13.57
CA ASP A 9 0.63 20.26 13.46
C ASP A 9 -0.72 20.62 14.11
N ARG A 10 -1.45 19.64 14.65
CA ARG A 10 -2.77 19.82 15.29
C ARG A 10 -2.80 19.08 16.62
N GLY A 11 -3.07 19.81 17.70
CA GLY A 11 -3.05 19.25 19.05
C GLY A 11 -3.96 18.03 19.25
N PHE A 12 -5.13 18.00 18.59
CA PHE A 12 -6.07 16.88 18.70
C PHE A 12 -5.61 15.60 17.97
N SER A 13 -4.61 15.68 17.09
CA SER A 13 -4.07 14.53 16.34
C SER A 13 -2.59 14.29 16.60
N ALA A 14 -1.97 15.01 17.56
CA ALA A 14 -0.56 14.88 17.85
C ALA A 14 -0.17 13.50 18.41
N PHE A 15 -1.15 12.74 18.92
CA PHE A 15 -0.95 11.38 19.42
C PHE A 15 -1.86 10.41 18.69
N ALA A 16 -1.34 9.21 18.40
CA ALA A 16 -2.18 8.09 18.04
C ALA A 16 -3.10 7.78 19.23
N LEU A 17 -4.39 7.59 18.95
CA LEU A 17 -5.39 7.25 19.97
C LEU A 17 -5.93 5.85 19.68
N GLY A 18 -6.12 5.05 20.72
CA GLY A 18 -6.64 3.69 20.63
C GLY A 18 -7.43 3.31 21.87
N ALA A 19 -8.35 2.35 21.73
CA ALA A 19 -9.00 1.68 22.85
C ALA A 19 -8.84 0.17 22.65
N GLU A 20 -8.18 -0.48 23.59
CA GLU A 20 -7.99 -1.94 23.62
C GLU A 20 -9.27 -2.68 24.04
N THR A 21 -10.31 -1.96 24.44
CA THR A 21 -11.58 -2.53 24.89
C THR A 21 -12.76 -1.66 24.43
N PHE A 22 -13.77 -2.30 23.85
CA PHE A 22 -14.96 -1.61 23.37
C PHE A 22 -15.71 -0.95 24.54
N GLY A 23 -16.00 0.35 24.41
CA GLY A 23 -16.69 1.14 25.44
C GLY A 23 -15.78 1.93 26.39
N GLU A 24 -14.46 1.72 26.33
CA GLU A 24 -13.50 2.50 27.12
C GLU A 24 -13.07 3.80 26.41
N PRO A 25 -12.70 4.86 27.16
CA PRO A 25 -12.16 6.09 26.57
C PRO A 25 -10.91 5.81 25.73
N LEU A 26 -10.78 6.53 24.62
CA LEU A 26 -9.57 6.50 23.80
C LEU A 26 -8.37 6.99 24.63
N GLN A 27 -7.32 6.18 24.69
CA GLN A 27 -6.07 6.50 25.37
C GLN A 27 -4.99 6.86 24.35
N GLN A 28 -3.96 7.59 24.81
CA GLN A 28 -2.75 7.73 24.01
C GLN A 28 -2.17 6.34 23.77
N PHE A 29 -1.95 6.05 22.50
CA PHE A 29 -1.55 4.75 22.03
C PHE A 29 -0.29 4.87 21.16
N GLY A 30 0.22 3.75 20.69
CA GLY A 30 1.36 3.73 19.79
C GLY A 30 1.58 2.37 19.16
N SER A 31 2.48 2.34 18.20
CA SER A 31 2.89 1.08 17.58
C SER A 31 3.78 0.30 18.53
N SER A 32 3.58 -1.03 18.59
CA SER A 32 4.47 -1.95 19.29
C SER A 32 5.82 -2.16 18.58
N THR A 33 5.96 -1.62 17.37
CA THR A 33 7.18 -1.61 16.55
C THR A 33 7.94 -0.31 16.78
N LEU A 34 9.09 -0.42 17.44
CA LEU A 34 9.87 0.68 17.96
C LEU A 34 11.10 0.96 17.09
N PRO A 35 11.59 2.21 17.01
CA PRO A 35 12.93 2.50 16.50
C PRO A 35 14.03 1.79 17.27
N SER A 36 13.83 1.59 18.57
CA SER A 36 14.69 0.76 19.42
C SER A 36 14.73 -0.72 19.01
N GLY A 37 13.75 -1.21 18.25
CA GLY A 37 13.64 -2.64 18.00
C GLY A 37 13.07 -3.40 19.20
N VAL A 38 12.28 -4.43 18.91
CA VAL A 38 11.80 -5.39 19.89
C VAL A 38 12.05 -6.78 19.35
N MET A 39 12.57 -7.66 20.20
CA MET A 39 12.74 -9.07 19.86
C MET A 39 11.97 -9.95 20.82
N ARG A 40 11.37 -11.01 20.29
CA ARG A 40 10.74 -12.07 21.07
C ARG A 40 11.18 -13.41 20.53
N TYR A 41 11.45 -14.34 21.44
CA TYR A 41 11.53 -15.73 21.09
C TYR A 41 10.12 -16.31 21.11
N LEU A 42 9.61 -16.72 19.94
CA LEU A 42 8.31 -17.40 19.81
C LEU A 42 8.47 -18.91 19.60
N GLY A 43 9.71 -19.38 19.65
CA GLY A 43 10.12 -20.74 19.43
C GLY A 43 10.91 -20.91 18.13
N GLY A 44 11.77 -21.94 18.15
CA GLY A 44 12.62 -22.34 17.05
C GLY A 44 11.86 -22.91 15.84
N ALA A 45 12.60 -23.37 14.83
CA ALA A 45 12.01 -23.89 13.58
C ALA A 45 11.02 -25.05 13.82
N ASN A 46 11.28 -25.86 14.86
CA ASN A 46 10.45 -26.99 15.26
C ASN A 46 9.37 -26.61 16.31
N ARG A 47 9.11 -25.31 16.50
CA ARG A 47 8.17 -24.75 17.49
C ARG A 47 8.53 -25.07 18.94
N ASN A 48 9.79 -25.42 19.21
CA ASN A 48 10.28 -25.53 20.58
C ASN A 48 10.31 -24.13 21.21
N THR A 49 9.59 -23.94 22.31
CA THR A 49 9.46 -22.64 23.01
C THR A 49 10.24 -22.58 24.31
N GLY A 50 11.05 -23.60 24.62
CA GLY A 50 11.87 -23.63 25.82
C GLY A 50 12.87 -22.47 25.84
N LEU A 51 12.88 -21.72 26.94
CA LEU A 51 13.86 -20.67 27.20
C LEU A 51 14.80 -21.10 28.33
N PRO A 52 16.11 -20.85 28.20
CA PRO A 52 17.04 -21.11 29.28
C PRO A 52 16.76 -20.17 30.46
N PRO A 53 17.00 -20.64 31.71
CA PRO A 53 16.76 -19.84 32.91
C PRO A 53 17.71 -18.64 32.95
N GLY A 54 17.20 -17.50 33.42
CA GLY A 54 17.98 -16.27 33.59
C GLY A 54 18.05 -15.37 32.36
N THR A 55 17.37 -15.72 31.26
CA THR A 55 17.20 -14.80 30.12
C THR A 55 16.15 -13.73 30.38
N GLU A 56 16.29 -12.60 29.69
CA GLU A 56 15.33 -11.51 29.72
C GLU A 56 14.08 -11.83 28.88
N PHE A 57 14.16 -12.84 28.01
CA PHE A 57 13.03 -13.35 27.25
C PHE A 57 12.05 -14.10 28.15
N GLY A 58 10.75 -13.90 27.94
CA GLY A 58 9.69 -14.64 28.63
C GLY A 58 9.07 -15.70 27.73
N PRO A 59 8.55 -16.81 28.28
CA PRO A 59 7.90 -17.83 27.49
C PRO A 59 6.68 -17.25 26.76
N ALA A 60 6.42 -17.73 25.55
CA ALA A 60 5.19 -17.43 24.83
C ALA A 60 3.99 -17.95 25.66
N GLY A 61 3.37 -17.07 26.45
CA GLY A 61 2.20 -17.41 27.26
C GLY A 61 0.99 -17.80 26.39
N ALA A 62 -0.19 -17.93 27.00
CA ALA A 62 -1.41 -18.33 26.29
C ALA A 62 -1.82 -17.41 25.11
N SER A 63 -1.32 -16.17 25.08
CA SER A 63 -1.53 -15.19 24.00
C SER A 63 -0.60 -15.37 22.79
N GLY A 64 0.33 -16.33 22.82
CA GLY A 64 1.27 -16.59 21.74
C GLY A 64 2.43 -15.58 21.63
N PHE A 65 2.52 -14.60 22.53
CA PHE A 65 3.64 -13.67 22.63
C PHE A 65 4.23 -13.71 24.04
N GLY A 66 5.53 -14.01 24.13
CA GLY A 66 6.27 -13.93 25.39
C GLY A 66 6.75 -12.52 25.70
N THR A 67 7.32 -12.33 26.89
CA THR A 67 8.06 -11.10 27.23
C THR A 67 9.18 -10.92 26.22
N GLY A 68 9.15 -9.81 25.49
CA GLY A 68 10.20 -9.45 24.56
C GLY A 68 11.24 -8.55 25.22
N VAL A 69 12.33 -8.32 24.51
CA VAL A 69 13.36 -7.36 24.88
C VAL A 69 13.33 -6.14 23.97
N VAL A 70 13.83 -5.01 24.45
CA VAL A 70 13.90 -3.72 23.73
C VAL A 70 15.27 -3.08 23.98
N PHE A 71 15.81 -2.41 22.96
CA PHE A 71 17.13 -1.76 23.01
C PHE A 71 16.99 -0.25 23.22
N ASP A 72 17.00 0.19 24.48
CA ASP A 72 16.96 1.63 24.79
C ASP A 72 18.21 2.35 24.29
N GLN A 73 19.35 1.66 24.27
CA GLN A 73 20.61 2.06 23.66
C GLN A 73 21.06 0.99 22.66
N PRO A 74 21.87 1.34 21.65
CA PRO A 74 22.43 0.35 20.76
C PRO A 74 23.16 -0.77 21.51
N ALA A 75 23.00 -2.01 21.03
CA ALA A 75 23.68 -3.22 21.50
C ALA A 75 23.29 -3.80 22.87
N ASP A 76 22.51 -3.09 23.70
CA ASP A 76 22.13 -3.48 25.07
C ASP A 76 20.60 -3.48 25.23
N PHE A 77 20.01 -4.63 25.59
CA PHE A 77 18.59 -4.83 25.74
C PHE A 77 18.16 -5.02 27.19
N ARG A 78 16.89 -4.68 27.44
CA ARG A 78 16.19 -5.02 28.67
C ARG A 78 14.84 -5.66 28.38
N GLN A 79 14.21 -6.22 29.40
CA GLN A 79 12.81 -6.61 29.32
C GLN A 79 11.93 -5.44 28.90
N ARG A 80 11.05 -5.69 27.93
CA ARG A 80 10.10 -4.71 27.44
C ARG A 80 9.02 -4.45 28.48
N ALA A 81 8.74 -3.18 28.73
CA ALA A 81 7.83 -2.72 29.78
C ALA A 81 6.71 -1.83 29.21
N GLY A 82 5.99 -2.35 28.21
CA GLY A 82 4.87 -1.63 27.57
C GLY A 82 5.29 -0.51 26.61
N ASP A 83 6.55 -0.48 26.19
CA ASP A 83 7.12 0.53 25.30
C ASP A 83 6.32 0.66 23.98
N THR A 84 5.97 1.88 23.57
CA THR A 84 5.24 2.16 22.31
C THR A 84 5.82 3.36 21.56
N TYR A 85 5.60 3.40 20.25
CA TYR A 85 6.02 4.51 19.38
C TYR A 85 4.82 5.30 18.87
N ASN A 86 4.77 6.60 19.17
CA ASN A 86 3.79 7.51 18.61
C ASN A 86 4.15 7.89 17.16
N TYR A 87 3.45 7.29 16.20
CA TYR A 87 3.67 7.52 14.77
C TYR A 87 2.85 8.68 14.19
N ALA A 88 1.88 9.22 14.94
CA ALA A 88 0.97 10.24 14.44
C ALA A 88 1.70 11.50 13.94
N PRO A 89 2.68 12.09 14.67
CA PRO A 89 3.27 13.38 14.30
C PRO A 89 3.87 13.44 12.90
N VAL A 90 4.38 12.30 12.40
CA VAL A 90 5.07 12.20 11.10
C VAL A 90 4.18 11.73 9.96
N ASN A 91 2.90 11.48 10.23
CA ASN A 91 1.91 11.13 9.22
C ASN A 91 1.17 12.37 8.73
N TYR A 92 0.69 12.35 7.49
CA TYR A 92 -0.29 13.33 7.06
C TYR A 92 -1.62 13.15 7.79
N LEU A 93 -2.18 14.27 8.26
CA LEU A 93 -3.58 14.44 8.61
C LEU A 93 -4.40 14.78 7.37
N GLN A 94 -3.86 15.67 6.54
CA GLN A 94 -4.44 16.06 5.26
C GLN A 94 -3.42 15.78 4.17
N ILE A 95 -3.82 14.95 3.22
CA ILE A 95 -2.99 14.56 2.09
C ILE A 95 -2.99 15.72 1.06
N PRO A 96 -1.82 16.19 0.61
CA PRO A 96 -1.72 17.21 -0.44
C PRO A 96 -2.27 16.70 -1.78
N GLN A 97 -2.79 17.61 -2.58
CA GLN A 97 -3.33 17.30 -3.91
C GLN A 97 -3.08 18.45 -4.89
N GLU A 98 -2.47 18.10 -6.01
CA GLU A 98 -2.33 18.99 -7.17
C GLU A 98 -3.19 18.46 -8.30
N ARG A 99 -4.04 19.33 -8.88
CA ARG A 99 -4.93 18.95 -9.96
C ARG A 99 -4.92 20.01 -11.05
N TYR A 100 -4.57 19.59 -12.25
CA TYR A 100 -4.63 20.38 -13.47
C TYR A 100 -5.77 19.85 -14.33
N LEU A 101 -6.62 20.75 -14.80
CA LEU A 101 -7.73 20.43 -15.69
C LEU A 101 -7.66 21.37 -16.88
N MET A 102 -7.75 20.79 -18.08
CA MET A 102 -7.85 21.52 -19.33
C MET A 102 -8.96 20.88 -20.14
N GLY A 103 -9.75 21.70 -20.83
CA GLY A 103 -10.81 21.18 -21.68
C GLY A 103 -11.34 22.24 -22.63
N GLY A 104 -12.07 21.79 -23.62
CA GLY A 104 -12.71 22.62 -24.62
C GLY A 104 -13.88 21.89 -25.25
N PHE A 105 -14.81 22.66 -25.79
CA PHE A 105 -15.91 22.17 -26.60
C PHE A 105 -16.01 23.04 -27.84
N ALA A 106 -16.52 22.47 -28.93
CA ALA A 106 -16.79 23.18 -30.17
C ALA A 106 -17.99 22.55 -30.86
N ASP A 107 -18.76 23.40 -31.53
CA ASP A 107 -19.83 23.03 -32.44
C ASP A 107 -19.66 23.75 -33.77
N TYR A 108 -20.12 23.09 -34.84
CA TYR A 108 -20.04 23.60 -36.21
C TYR A 108 -21.28 23.18 -36.99
N ASP A 109 -21.98 24.16 -37.55
CA ASP A 109 -23.11 23.95 -38.47
C ASP A 109 -22.57 23.57 -39.86
N ILE A 110 -22.87 22.35 -40.29
CA ILE A 110 -22.46 21.83 -41.61
C ILE A 110 -23.50 22.11 -42.71
N GLY A 111 -24.56 22.86 -42.39
CA GLY A 111 -25.66 23.18 -43.28
C GLY A 111 -26.83 22.19 -43.13
N GLY A 112 -28.02 22.62 -43.60
CA GLY A 112 -29.23 21.79 -43.56
C GLY A 112 -29.77 21.51 -42.15
N GLY A 113 -29.38 22.31 -41.15
CA GLY A 113 -29.76 22.10 -39.75
C GLY A 113 -28.95 21.02 -39.02
N HIS A 114 -27.87 20.51 -39.64
CA HIS A 114 -26.99 19.54 -39.02
C HIS A 114 -25.83 20.22 -38.29
N THR A 115 -25.56 19.80 -37.07
CA THR A 115 -24.47 20.32 -36.23
C THR A 115 -23.54 19.19 -35.83
N VAL A 116 -22.25 19.33 -36.14
CA VAL A 116 -21.19 18.49 -35.58
C VAL A 116 -20.70 19.15 -34.30
N TYR A 117 -20.45 18.36 -33.26
CA TYR A 117 -19.94 18.85 -31.99
C TYR A 117 -18.84 17.94 -31.44
N THR A 118 -17.94 18.51 -30.64
CA THR A 118 -16.88 17.78 -29.98
C THR A 118 -16.57 18.35 -28.60
N GLU A 119 -16.19 17.48 -27.68
CA GLU A 119 -15.65 17.85 -26.38
C GLU A 119 -14.33 17.14 -26.15
N VAL A 120 -13.35 17.86 -25.60
CA VAL A 120 -12.09 17.28 -25.11
C VAL A 120 -11.88 17.72 -23.67
N ALA A 121 -11.44 16.79 -22.82
CA ALA A 121 -10.95 17.15 -21.50
C ALA A 121 -9.75 16.30 -21.10
N PHE A 122 -8.81 16.92 -20.41
CA PHE A 122 -7.64 16.32 -19.81
C PHE A 122 -7.57 16.71 -18.33
N VAL A 123 -7.26 15.74 -17.48
CA VAL A 123 -7.03 15.94 -16.06
C VAL A 123 -5.73 15.24 -15.68
N ASN A 124 -4.82 15.97 -15.04
CA ASN A 124 -3.71 15.40 -14.28
C ASN A 124 -3.98 15.64 -12.80
N ASN A 125 -3.89 14.59 -11.98
CA ASN A 125 -4.10 14.66 -10.55
C ASN A 125 -2.97 13.94 -9.83
N ARG A 126 -2.26 14.63 -8.94
CA ARG A 126 -1.14 14.10 -8.15
C ARG A 126 -1.49 14.16 -6.67
N VAL A 127 -1.32 13.04 -5.98
CA VAL A 127 -1.62 12.87 -4.57
C VAL A 127 -0.43 12.19 -3.91
N ALA A 128 0.28 12.94 -3.06
CA ALA A 128 1.42 12.41 -2.31
C ALA A 128 0.98 12.03 -0.90
N GLN A 129 1.13 10.76 -0.53
CA GLN A 129 0.87 10.25 0.81
C GLN A 129 2.18 10.05 1.54
N GLU A 130 2.16 10.28 2.85
CA GLU A 130 3.32 10.07 3.71
C GLU A 130 2.87 9.45 5.03
N LEU A 131 3.60 8.40 5.43
CA LEU A 131 3.44 7.70 6.69
C LEU A 131 4.80 7.56 7.39
N ALA A 132 4.76 7.29 8.69
CA ALA A 132 5.93 6.92 9.48
C ALA A 132 6.72 5.79 8.80
N ALA A 133 8.03 5.79 9.05
CA ALA A 133 8.98 4.81 8.55
C ALA A 133 8.51 3.36 8.71
N THR A 134 8.97 2.47 7.83
CA THR A 134 8.48 1.10 7.73
C THR A 134 8.59 0.36 9.06
N PRO A 135 7.48 -0.20 9.59
CA PRO A 135 7.52 -1.08 10.75
C PRO A 135 7.81 -2.52 10.29
N VAL A 136 9.09 -2.91 10.26
CA VAL A 136 9.48 -4.31 10.06
C VAL A 136 8.87 -5.15 11.17
N THR A 137 8.12 -6.19 10.81
CA THR A 137 7.50 -7.14 11.75
C THR A 137 7.46 -8.54 11.14
N GLY A 138 7.85 -9.54 11.93
CA GLY A 138 7.77 -10.95 11.55
C GLY A 138 8.86 -11.77 12.20
N SER A 139 8.82 -13.08 11.95
CA SER A 139 9.91 -13.99 12.31
C SER A 139 11.04 -13.90 11.30
N PHE A 140 12.27 -13.82 11.81
CA PHE A 140 13.51 -13.80 11.03
C PHE A 140 14.52 -14.74 11.68
N ASN A 141 15.36 -15.37 10.87
CA ASN A 141 16.50 -16.13 11.33
C ASN A 141 17.67 -15.18 11.53
N LEU A 142 18.30 -15.24 12.71
CA LEU A 142 19.47 -14.45 13.03
C LEU A 142 20.67 -15.41 13.10
N ASP A 143 21.64 -15.23 12.23
CA ASP A 143 22.92 -15.95 12.31
C ASP A 143 23.77 -15.32 13.40
N LEU A 144 24.10 -16.10 14.44
CA LEU A 144 24.78 -15.60 15.62
C LEU A 144 26.16 -15.01 15.29
N ALA A 145 26.90 -15.62 14.35
CA ALA A 145 28.20 -15.10 13.93
C ALA A 145 28.09 -13.73 13.23
N THR A 146 27.04 -13.54 12.43
CA THR A 146 26.76 -12.29 11.71
C THR A 146 26.38 -11.16 12.66
N ILE A 147 25.56 -11.45 13.67
CA ILE A 147 25.05 -10.42 14.59
C ILE A 147 25.97 -10.12 15.78
N GLN A 148 26.91 -11.02 16.09
CA GLN A 148 27.80 -10.91 17.26
C GLN A 148 28.46 -9.53 17.43
N PRO A 149 28.98 -8.85 16.37
CA PRO A 149 29.64 -7.56 16.52
C PRO A 149 28.71 -6.42 16.96
N PHE A 150 27.39 -6.62 16.92
CA PHE A 150 26.40 -5.58 17.18
C PHE A 150 25.78 -5.63 18.58
N LEU A 151 26.13 -6.61 19.40
CA LEU A 151 25.59 -6.83 20.73
C LEU A 151 26.70 -6.78 21.79
N ILE A 152 26.34 -6.41 23.02
CA ILE A 152 27.25 -6.57 24.15
C ILE A 152 27.40 -8.07 24.50
N PRO A 153 28.52 -8.49 25.13
CA PRO A 153 28.76 -9.91 25.40
C PRO A 153 27.67 -10.59 26.25
N GLY A 154 27.07 -9.88 27.22
CA GLY A 154 26.03 -10.45 28.09
C GLY A 154 24.77 -10.81 27.31
N ASP A 155 24.28 -9.89 26.49
CA ASP A 155 23.07 -10.06 25.67
C ASP A 155 23.28 -11.08 24.55
N PHE A 156 24.45 -11.05 23.92
CA PHE A 156 24.81 -12.05 22.92
C PHE A 156 24.84 -13.45 23.53
N GLN A 157 25.37 -13.60 24.75
CA GLN A 157 25.41 -14.89 25.44
C GLN A 157 24.01 -15.46 25.66
N GLN A 158 23.00 -14.63 25.91
CA GLN A 158 21.62 -15.13 26.04
C GLN A 158 21.08 -15.73 24.75
N LEU A 159 21.40 -15.14 23.59
CA LEU A 159 21.02 -15.71 22.30
C LEU A 159 21.74 -17.04 22.04
N VAL A 160 23.02 -17.13 22.42
CA VAL A 160 23.78 -18.39 22.38
C VAL A 160 23.17 -19.45 23.31
N ASP A 161 22.72 -19.06 24.50
CA ASP A 161 22.08 -19.99 25.43
C ASP A 161 20.73 -20.49 24.88
N ILE A 162 19.97 -19.62 24.21
CA ILE A 162 18.72 -19.98 23.52
C ILE A 162 19.00 -20.99 22.39
N ASP A 163 19.99 -20.72 21.54
CA ASP A 163 20.43 -21.62 20.47
C ASP A 163 20.83 -23.00 21.02
N ASN A 164 21.67 -23.03 22.07
CA ASN A 164 22.08 -24.28 22.71
C ASN A 164 20.90 -25.07 23.32
N ALA A 165 19.90 -24.37 23.87
CA ALA A 165 18.70 -24.99 24.42
C ALA A 165 17.80 -25.54 23.29
N GLU A 166 17.71 -24.84 22.16
CA GLU A 166 17.03 -25.31 20.95
C GLU A 166 17.71 -26.58 20.41
N THR A 167 19.03 -26.56 20.21
CA THR A 167 19.83 -27.71 19.76
C THR A 167 19.63 -28.94 20.65
N GLN A 168 19.65 -28.78 21.98
CA GLN A 168 19.46 -29.90 22.91
C GLN A 168 18.08 -30.53 22.76
N GLN A 169 17.04 -29.71 22.60
CA GLN A 169 15.68 -30.20 22.43
C GLN A 169 15.49 -30.84 21.05
N ASN A 170 15.98 -30.23 19.97
CA ASN A 170 15.90 -30.79 18.63
C ASN A 170 16.56 -32.18 18.56
N ASN A 171 17.71 -32.35 19.23
CA ASN A 171 18.37 -33.65 19.38
C ASN A 171 17.52 -34.66 20.17
N ALA A 172 16.86 -34.23 21.25
CA ALA A 172 15.98 -35.10 22.05
C ALA A 172 14.73 -35.53 21.26
N ASP A 173 14.19 -34.64 20.43
CA ASP A 173 13.01 -34.89 19.59
C ASP A 173 13.35 -35.62 18.28
N GLY A 174 14.64 -35.77 17.95
CA GLY A 174 15.12 -36.45 16.74
C GLY A 174 14.82 -35.69 15.45
N VAL A 175 14.77 -34.35 15.51
CA VAL A 175 14.48 -33.47 14.39
C VAL A 175 15.74 -32.73 13.93
N PRO A 176 15.80 -32.26 12.67
CA PRO A 176 16.91 -31.43 12.19
C PRO A 176 17.09 -30.18 13.05
N ASP A 177 18.35 -29.76 13.19
CA ASP A 177 18.78 -28.61 13.94
C ASP A 177 19.61 -27.69 13.04
N ASP A 178 19.59 -26.38 13.32
CA ASP A 178 20.34 -25.34 12.61
C ASP A 178 21.27 -24.61 13.59
N PRO A 179 22.39 -25.22 14.04
CA PRO A 179 23.24 -24.64 15.09
C PRO A 179 23.79 -23.27 14.72
N GLY A 180 23.76 -22.33 15.66
CA GLY A 180 24.23 -20.96 15.47
C GLY A 180 23.21 -20.03 14.84
N VAL A 181 21.95 -20.45 14.70
CA VAL A 181 20.86 -19.65 14.12
C VAL A 181 19.67 -19.66 15.07
N VAL A 182 19.22 -18.46 15.46
CA VAL A 182 18.03 -18.32 16.31
C VAL A 182 16.90 -17.65 15.55
N ASN A 183 15.70 -18.24 15.57
CA ASN A 183 14.50 -17.59 15.05
C ASN A 183 13.93 -16.60 16.06
N MET A 184 13.84 -15.33 15.66
CA MET A 184 13.30 -14.27 16.50
C MET A 184 12.15 -13.55 15.79
N PHE A 185 11.09 -13.28 16.55
CA PHE A 185 10.07 -12.35 16.11
C PHE A 185 10.57 -10.92 16.35
N VAL A 186 10.98 -10.27 15.26
CA VAL A 186 11.55 -8.93 15.23
C VAL A 186 10.45 -7.92 14.96
N GLN A 187 10.45 -6.82 15.72
CA GLN A 187 9.70 -5.61 15.42
C GLN A 187 10.64 -4.41 15.42
N ARG A 188 11.02 -3.89 14.25
CA ARG A 188 11.91 -2.73 14.12
C ARG A 188 11.31 -1.66 13.21
N ARG A 189 11.17 -0.43 13.71
CA ARG A 189 10.81 0.71 12.87
C ARG A 189 12.07 1.33 12.29
N THR A 190 12.30 1.20 11.00
CA THR A 190 13.54 1.64 10.34
C THR A 190 13.52 3.14 10.05
N ILE A 191 13.57 3.98 11.08
CA ILE A 191 13.56 5.45 10.93
C ILE A 191 14.68 5.97 10.02
N GLU A 192 15.76 5.20 9.91
CA GLU A 192 16.93 5.46 9.07
C GLU A 192 16.62 5.39 7.57
N THR A 193 15.58 4.65 7.17
CA THR A 193 15.13 4.58 5.76
C THR A 193 14.24 5.77 5.37
N GLY A 194 13.94 6.65 6.33
CA GLY A 194 13.02 7.77 6.15
C GLY A 194 11.55 7.37 6.19
N ARG A 195 10.69 8.33 5.84
CA ARG A 195 9.23 8.14 5.84
C ARG A 195 8.80 7.30 4.64
N ARG A 196 7.71 6.55 4.81
CA ARG A 196 7.08 5.84 3.70
C ARG A 196 6.30 6.83 2.86
N ASN A 197 6.68 6.97 1.60
CA ASN A 197 6.08 7.90 0.66
C ASN A 197 5.38 7.14 -0.45
N SER A 198 4.20 7.61 -0.86
CA SER A 198 3.45 7.05 -1.98
C SER A 198 2.90 8.17 -2.85
N LEU A 199 3.30 8.22 -4.12
CA LEU A 199 2.82 9.20 -5.09
C LEU A 199 1.85 8.50 -6.05
N ASP A 200 0.57 8.86 -5.98
CA ASP A 200 -0.47 8.46 -6.95
C ASP A 200 -0.64 9.60 -7.97
N GLU A 201 -0.32 9.31 -9.23
CA GLU A 201 -0.48 10.22 -10.36
C GLU A 201 -1.47 9.66 -11.38
N ARG A 202 -2.60 10.35 -11.54
CA ARG A 202 -3.67 10.01 -12.48
C ARG A 202 -3.71 10.97 -13.63
N ASN A 203 -3.57 10.43 -14.83
CA ASN A 203 -3.77 11.13 -16.09
C ASN A 203 -5.02 10.58 -16.76
N ALA A 204 -6.05 11.41 -16.91
CA ALA A 204 -7.28 11.06 -17.59
C ALA A 204 -7.46 11.97 -18.79
N PHE A 205 -7.74 11.40 -19.96
CA PHE A 205 -8.24 12.16 -21.10
C PHE A 205 -9.57 11.57 -21.56
N ARG A 206 -10.45 12.45 -22.02
CA ARG A 206 -11.69 12.09 -22.69
C ARG A 206 -11.84 12.91 -23.97
N VAL A 207 -12.38 12.28 -24.99
CA VAL A 207 -12.81 12.91 -26.23
C VAL A 207 -14.20 12.41 -26.56
N LEU A 208 -15.06 13.35 -26.96
CA LEU A 208 -16.38 13.08 -27.50
C LEU A 208 -16.47 13.74 -28.86
N GLY A 209 -17.03 13.04 -29.84
CA GLY A 209 -17.43 13.61 -31.12
C GLY A 209 -18.82 13.13 -31.46
N GLY A 210 -19.69 14.03 -31.91
CA GLY A 210 -21.05 13.71 -32.26
C GLY A 210 -21.59 14.60 -33.36
N ILE A 211 -22.74 14.18 -33.88
CA ILE A 211 -23.49 14.89 -34.91
C ILE A 211 -24.97 14.74 -34.61
N LYS A 212 -25.67 15.86 -34.72
CA LYS A 212 -27.11 15.94 -34.54
C LYS A 212 -27.74 16.74 -35.66
N GLY A 213 -29.01 16.50 -35.93
CA GLY A 213 -29.74 17.25 -36.95
C GLY A 213 -31.09 16.64 -37.27
N PRO A 214 -31.83 17.25 -38.21
CA PRO A 214 -33.13 16.74 -38.65
C PRO A 214 -32.99 15.51 -39.56
N ILE A 215 -34.05 14.71 -39.61
CA ILE A 215 -34.32 13.70 -40.66
C ILE A 215 -35.68 14.04 -41.26
N GLY A 216 -35.68 14.81 -42.36
CA GLY A 216 -36.91 15.39 -42.90
C GLY A 216 -37.54 16.39 -41.93
N ASP A 217 -38.86 16.54 -41.99
CA ASP A 217 -39.56 17.62 -41.27
C ASP A 217 -40.00 17.23 -39.85
N TYR A 218 -40.07 15.93 -39.54
CA TYR A 218 -40.74 15.43 -38.33
C TYR A 218 -39.80 14.74 -37.34
N LEU A 219 -38.59 14.40 -37.76
CA LEU A 219 -37.65 13.60 -36.97
C LEU A 219 -36.33 14.34 -36.78
N GLN A 220 -35.63 14.02 -35.70
CA GLN A 220 -34.29 14.47 -35.39
C GLN A 220 -33.46 13.30 -34.87
N TYR A 221 -32.15 13.38 -35.05
CA TYR A 221 -31.21 12.40 -34.53
C TYR A 221 -30.07 13.06 -33.74
N ASP A 222 -29.48 12.27 -32.86
CA ASP A 222 -28.20 12.53 -32.22
C ASP A 222 -27.40 11.23 -32.25
N ALA A 223 -26.17 11.30 -32.77
CA ALA A 223 -25.24 10.18 -32.73
C ALA A 223 -23.86 10.66 -32.27
N HIS A 224 -23.26 9.96 -31.33
CA HIS A 224 -21.95 10.31 -30.81
C HIS A 224 -21.10 9.10 -30.44
N TYR A 225 -19.79 9.35 -30.40
CA TYR A 225 -18.79 8.44 -29.88
C TYR A 225 -17.98 9.15 -28.80
N PHE A 226 -17.79 8.45 -27.69
CA PHE A 226 -17.05 8.89 -26.53
C PHE A 226 -15.93 7.89 -26.25
N TYR A 227 -14.72 8.40 -26.09
CA TYR A 227 -13.56 7.63 -25.66
C TYR A 227 -12.93 8.30 -24.44
N ALA A 228 -12.70 7.54 -23.38
CA ALA A 228 -11.91 7.97 -22.25
C ALA A 228 -10.86 6.93 -21.87
N ARG A 229 -9.69 7.44 -21.47
CA ARG A 229 -8.62 6.62 -20.93
C ARG A 229 -7.99 7.29 -19.73
N THR A 230 -7.89 6.52 -18.66
CA THR A 230 -7.22 6.91 -17.42
C THR A 230 -6.03 6.01 -17.21
N ARG A 231 -4.87 6.62 -16.90
CA ARG A 231 -3.69 5.92 -16.41
C ARG A 231 -3.42 6.40 -14.99
N ASN A 232 -3.36 5.46 -14.05
CA ASN A 232 -2.82 5.68 -12.72
C ASN A 232 -1.38 5.15 -12.68
N ALA A 233 -0.48 5.89 -12.05
CA ALA A 233 0.84 5.40 -11.67
C ALA A 233 1.00 5.63 -10.16
N ASN A 234 1.45 4.60 -9.46
CA ASN A 234 1.75 4.68 -8.04
C ASN A 234 3.22 4.33 -7.82
N VAL A 235 3.98 5.24 -7.20
CA VAL A 235 5.38 5.02 -6.82
C VAL A 235 5.49 5.09 -5.31
N GLN A 236 6.06 4.06 -4.70
CA GLN A 236 6.25 3.95 -3.26
C GLN A 236 7.72 3.84 -2.89
N ALA A 237 8.15 4.68 -1.95
CA ALA A 237 9.51 4.71 -1.41
C ALA A 237 9.51 4.55 0.11
N GLY A 238 10.67 4.20 0.67
CA GLY A 238 10.83 3.91 2.11
C GLY A 238 10.37 2.51 2.50
N ASN A 239 10.09 1.63 1.52
CA ASN A 239 9.74 0.23 1.72
C ASN A 239 10.99 -0.62 2.00
N ILE A 240 10.80 -1.72 2.71
CA ILE A 240 11.88 -2.67 3.07
C ILE A 240 11.59 -4.02 2.42
N SER A 241 12.60 -4.59 1.78
CA SER A 241 12.56 -5.97 1.25
C SER A 241 12.69 -6.97 2.40
N ARG A 242 11.76 -7.92 2.50
CA ARG A 242 11.78 -8.98 3.50
C ARG A 242 12.98 -9.88 3.29
N SER A 243 13.24 -10.30 2.06
CA SER A 243 14.34 -11.18 1.70
C SER A 243 15.70 -10.51 1.92
N ALA A 244 15.86 -9.24 1.54
CA ALA A 244 17.11 -8.51 1.79
C ALA A 244 17.33 -8.23 3.29
N PHE A 245 16.26 -7.94 4.04
CA PHE A 245 16.34 -7.80 5.49
C PHE A 245 16.75 -9.11 6.17
N GLN A 246 16.16 -10.24 5.76
CA GLN A 246 16.57 -11.58 6.21
C GLN A 246 18.03 -11.85 5.86
N ALA A 247 18.43 -11.60 4.61
CA ALA A 247 19.79 -11.81 4.13
C ALA A 247 20.84 -10.99 4.91
N GLY A 248 20.48 -9.79 5.36
CA GLY A 248 21.33 -8.97 6.21
C GLY A 248 21.47 -9.49 7.64
N LEU A 249 20.51 -10.28 8.13
CA LEU A 249 20.52 -10.86 9.49
C LEU A 249 21.19 -12.24 9.54
N ASP A 250 21.17 -13.00 8.45
CA ASP A 250 21.76 -14.34 8.35
C ASP A 250 23.11 -14.37 7.61
N GLY A 251 23.61 -13.20 7.19
CA GLY A 251 24.93 -13.07 6.55
C GLY A 251 24.97 -13.51 5.08
N THR A 252 23.85 -13.89 4.47
CA THR A 252 23.78 -14.22 3.04
C THR A 252 23.70 -12.99 2.13
N GLY A 253 23.41 -11.83 2.70
CA GLY A 253 23.34 -10.54 2.02
C GLY A 253 24.71 -9.87 1.82
N PRO A 254 24.75 -8.79 1.02
CA PRO A 254 26.01 -8.08 0.74
C PRO A 254 26.57 -7.33 1.96
N VAL A 255 25.71 -7.00 2.95
CA VAL A 255 26.07 -6.25 4.15
C VAL A 255 25.25 -6.80 5.31
N ALA A 256 25.91 -7.14 6.43
CA ALA A 256 25.24 -7.47 7.69
C ALA A 256 24.54 -6.24 8.26
N ILE A 257 23.32 -6.37 8.78
CA ILE A 257 22.54 -5.23 9.29
C ILE A 257 22.46 -5.22 10.81
N ASN A 258 22.57 -4.03 11.41
CA ASN A 258 22.42 -3.84 12.85
C ASN A 258 21.00 -3.36 13.19
N ILE A 259 20.17 -4.26 13.74
CA ILE A 259 18.79 -3.95 14.15
C ILE A 259 18.64 -3.61 15.65
N PHE A 260 19.74 -3.68 16.41
CA PHE A 260 19.75 -3.70 17.87
C PHE A 260 19.87 -2.29 18.45
N GLY A 261 18.79 -1.51 18.36
CA GLY A 261 18.71 -0.14 18.86
C GLY A 261 18.35 0.88 17.79
N PRO A 262 18.07 2.14 18.17
CA PRO A 262 17.76 3.21 17.24
C PRO A 262 19.02 3.80 16.60
N ASN A 263 18.92 4.27 15.35
CA ASN A 263 20.01 4.90 14.59
C ASN A 263 21.22 3.98 14.33
N THR A 264 21.01 2.67 14.32
CA THR A 264 22.06 1.66 14.12
C THR A 264 22.29 1.30 12.66
N LEU A 265 21.28 1.47 11.81
CA LEU A 265 21.38 1.17 10.38
C LEU A 265 22.18 2.27 9.67
N THR A 266 23.35 1.91 9.15
CA THR A 266 24.16 2.81 8.32
C THR A 266 23.52 3.03 6.95
N PRO A 267 23.89 4.08 6.19
CA PRO A 267 23.39 4.27 4.83
C PRO A 267 23.58 3.04 3.93
N ALA A 268 24.73 2.36 4.01
CA ALA A 268 24.98 1.14 3.23
C ALA A 268 24.05 -0.02 3.63
N MET A 269 23.73 -0.15 4.93
CA MET A 269 22.76 -1.13 5.41
C MET A 269 21.34 -0.78 4.95
N VAL A 270 20.96 0.50 5.01
CA VAL A 270 19.67 1.01 4.52
C VAL A 270 19.50 0.74 3.03
N ASP A 271 20.51 1.05 2.22
CA ASP A 271 20.50 0.81 0.78
C ASP A 271 20.37 -0.69 0.46
N ALA A 272 21.03 -1.56 1.24
CA ALA A 272 20.98 -2.99 1.04
C ALA A 272 19.58 -3.60 1.28
N ILE A 273 18.77 -3.01 2.16
CA ILE A 273 17.44 -3.55 2.53
C ILE A 273 16.26 -2.77 1.94
N SER A 274 16.50 -1.60 1.36
CA SER A 274 15.45 -0.75 0.80
C SER A 274 14.99 -1.25 -0.56
N ILE A 275 13.69 -1.14 -0.81
CA ILE A 275 13.08 -1.46 -2.11
C ILE A 275 12.12 -0.35 -2.51
N GLN A 276 12.03 -0.05 -3.80
CA GLN A 276 11.03 0.86 -4.35
C GLN A 276 9.97 0.03 -5.07
N ALA A 277 8.69 0.35 -4.86
CA ALA A 277 7.60 -0.30 -5.59
C ALA A 277 6.96 0.69 -6.58
N GLN A 278 6.69 0.25 -7.80
CA GLN A 278 6.03 1.04 -8.84
C GLN A 278 4.92 0.24 -9.53
N ASN A 279 3.69 0.67 -9.37
CA ASN A 279 2.52 -0.01 -9.95
C ASN A 279 1.75 0.91 -10.89
N GLY A 280 1.02 0.35 -11.84
CA GLY A 280 0.21 1.15 -12.77
C GLY A 280 -1.14 0.52 -13.09
N ASP A 281 -2.16 1.35 -13.18
CA ASP A 281 -3.49 0.96 -13.66
C ASP A 281 -3.80 1.69 -14.95
N ILE A 282 -4.47 1.01 -15.88
CA ILE A 282 -5.03 1.64 -17.08
C ILE A 282 -6.48 1.22 -17.21
N SER A 283 -7.38 2.19 -17.28
CA SER A 283 -8.80 1.99 -17.53
C SER A 283 -9.23 2.71 -18.80
N THR A 284 -10.10 2.08 -19.58
CA THR A 284 -10.66 2.61 -20.83
C THR A 284 -12.17 2.50 -20.81
N LEU A 285 -12.85 3.53 -21.32
CA LEU A 285 -14.29 3.55 -21.54
C LEU A 285 -14.56 4.03 -22.96
N GLU A 286 -15.34 3.24 -23.70
CA GLU A 286 -15.81 3.59 -25.04
C GLU A 286 -17.33 3.52 -25.03
N VAL A 287 -17.99 4.55 -25.56
CA VAL A 287 -19.45 4.59 -25.71
C VAL A 287 -19.77 5.07 -27.12
N ALA A 288 -20.59 4.30 -27.84
CA ALA A 288 -21.22 4.73 -29.08
C ALA A 288 -22.74 4.75 -28.83
N ASN A 289 -23.37 5.88 -29.10
CA ASN A 289 -24.81 6.03 -28.92
C ASN A 289 -25.41 6.69 -30.16
N ALA A 290 -26.60 6.23 -30.54
CA ALA A 290 -27.41 6.89 -31.54
C ALA A 290 -28.88 6.85 -31.11
N SER A 291 -29.56 7.96 -31.28
CA SER A 291 -30.99 8.10 -30.99
C SER A 291 -31.71 8.86 -32.09
N ILE A 292 -32.96 8.49 -32.30
CA ILE A 292 -33.91 9.18 -33.18
C ILE A 292 -35.12 9.52 -32.32
N SER A 293 -35.58 10.76 -32.43
CA SER A 293 -36.81 11.22 -31.78
C SER A 293 -37.59 12.13 -32.72
N GLY A 294 -38.87 12.30 -32.46
CA GLY A 294 -39.74 13.14 -33.28
C GLY A 294 -41.18 12.65 -33.24
N THR A 295 -41.97 13.05 -34.23
CA THR A 295 -43.38 12.66 -34.35
C THR A 295 -43.59 11.69 -35.50
N LEU A 296 -44.67 10.91 -35.45
CA LEU A 296 -45.14 10.09 -36.57
C LEU A 296 -45.80 10.97 -37.65
N GLY A 297 -45.05 11.91 -38.22
CA GLY A 297 -45.62 12.95 -39.08
C GLY A 297 -46.58 13.84 -38.29
N ASP A 298 -47.71 14.18 -38.91
CA ASP A 298 -48.83 14.88 -38.29
C ASP A 298 -49.87 13.92 -37.67
N PHE A 299 -49.54 12.64 -37.52
CA PHE A 299 -50.49 11.66 -37.00
C PHE A 299 -50.88 11.96 -35.54
N ALA A 300 -52.13 12.34 -35.34
CA ALA A 300 -52.73 12.65 -34.05
C ALA A 300 -54.04 11.88 -33.84
N PHE A 301 -54.39 11.64 -32.57
CA PHE A 301 -55.69 11.06 -32.19
C PHE A 301 -56.68 12.18 -31.87
N GLY A 302 -57.59 12.50 -32.81
CA GLY A 302 -58.56 13.59 -32.66
C GLY A 302 -57.87 14.96 -32.71
N ASP A 303 -58.23 15.87 -31.80
CA ASP A 303 -57.65 17.21 -31.70
C ASP A 303 -56.33 17.26 -30.89
N ALA A 304 -55.70 16.11 -30.65
CA ALA A 304 -54.46 16.01 -29.89
C ALA A 304 -53.24 16.45 -30.73
N GLU A 305 -52.11 16.68 -30.06
CA GLU A 305 -50.82 16.88 -30.73
C GLU A 305 -50.32 15.58 -31.40
N PRO A 306 -49.46 15.67 -32.42
CA PRO A 306 -48.91 14.49 -33.09
C PRO A 306 -48.20 13.52 -32.13
N VAL A 307 -48.38 12.23 -32.36
CA VAL A 307 -47.81 11.18 -31.51
C VAL A 307 -46.28 11.16 -31.65
N GLY A 308 -45.60 11.45 -30.54
CA GLY A 308 -44.14 11.44 -30.44
C GLY A 308 -43.56 10.06 -30.10
N PHE A 309 -42.32 9.80 -30.54
CA PHE A 309 -41.53 8.65 -30.12
C PHE A 309 -40.05 9.02 -29.94
N ALA A 310 -39.33 8.19 -29.19
CA ALA A 310 -37.89 8.20 -29.12
C ALA A 310 -37.37 6.77 -29.05
N VAL A 311 -36.39 6.46 -29.88
CA VAL A 311 -35.73 5.15 -29.91
C VAL A 311 -34.24 5.37 -30.10
N GLY A 312 -33.42 4.58 -29.44
CA GLY A 312 -31.97 4.65 -29.59
C GLY A 312 -31.32 3.33 -29.20
N GLY A 313 -30.02 3.26 -29.45
CA GLY A 313 -29.18 2.16 -29.02
C GLY A 313 -27.85 2.67 -28.51
N GLU A 314 -27.31 2.00 -27.49
CA GLU A 314 -25.99 2.24 -26.93
C GLU A 314 -25.12 0.99 -27.04
N TYR A 315 -23.87 1.19 -27.42
CA TYR A 315 -22.79 0.25 -27.20
C TYR A 315 -21.80 0.85 -26.21
N ARG A 316 -21.47 0.10 -25.16
CA ARG A 316 -20.50 0.52 -24.14
C ARG A 316 -19.48 -0.58 -23.89
N ARG A 317 -18.19 -0.22 -23.93
CA ARG A 317 -17.07 -1.12 -23.61
C ARG A 317 -16.24 -0.54 -22.48
N VAL A 318 -15.99 -1.36 -21.46
CA VAL A 318 -15.14 -1.02 -20.32
C VAL A 318 -13.96 -1.98 -20.30
N GLY A 319 -12.75 -1.44 -20.14
CA GLY A 319 -11.53 -2.22 -19.99
C GLY A 319 -10.70 -1.73 -18.82
N SER A 320 -10.02 -2.64 -18.12
CA SER A 320 -9.05 -2.30 -17.08
C SER A 320 -7.88 -3.28 -17.09
N ARG A 321 -6.69 -2.79 -16.72
CA ARG A 321 -5.51 -3.61 -16.46
C ARG A 321 -4.68 -3.03 -15.32
N PHE A 322 -4.18 -3.91 -14.46
CA PHE A 322 -3.22 -3.63 -13.40
C PHE A 322 -1.85 -4.20 -13.79
N ILE A 323 -0.82 -3.38 -13.64
CA ILE A 323 0.56 -3.66 -14.01
C ILE A 323 1.41 -3.47 -12.74
N PRO A 324 1.61 -4.51 -11.93
CA PRO A 324 2.51 -4.46 -10.79
C PRO A 324 3.97 -4.54 -11.24
N ASP A 325 4.88 -4.04 -10.42
CA ASP A 325 6.30 -4.34 -10.57
C ASP A 325 6.69 -5.65 -9.88
N THR A 326 7.96 -6.03 -10.04
CA THR A 326 8.51 -7.24 -9.43
C THR A 326 8.52 -7.19 -7.91
N ALA A 327 8.67 -6.00 -7.31
CA ALA A 327 8.68 -5.82 -5.86
C ALA A 327 7.32 -6.18 -5.26
N LEU A 328 6.24 -5.70 -5.86
CA LEU A 328 4.90 -6.04 -5.42
C LEU A 328 4.49 -7.46 -5.85
N SER A 329 4.84 -7.90 -7.06
CA SER A 329 4.43 -9.22 -7.55
C SER A 329 5.10 -10.37 -6.82
N SER A 330 6.32 -10.18 -6.32
CA SER A 330 7.04 -11.20 -5.53
C SER A 330 6.53 -11.31 -4.08
N GLY A 331 5.80 -10.30 -3.58
CA GLY A 331 5.42 -10.20 -2.18
C GLY A 331 6.59 -9.88 -1.24
N ASP A 332 7.73 -9.42 -1.78
CA ASP A 332 8.94 -9.17 -1.00
C ASP A 332 8.86 -7.85 -0.19
N VAL A 333 7.90 -6.99 -0.48
CA VAL A 333 7.71 -5.75 0.30
C VAL A 333 7.05 -6.06 1.66
N ILE A 334 7.73 -5.74 2.75
CA ILE A 334 7.18 -5.90 4.09
C ILE A 334 5.88 -5.10 4.26
N GLY A 335 4.83 -5.79 4.75
CA GLY A 335 3.53 -5.18 5.05
C GLY A 335 2.55 -5.19 3.88
N PHE A 336 2.93 -5.76 2.73
CA PHE A 336 2.07 -5.93 1.56
C PHE A 336 2.03 -7.41 1.16
N ASN A 337 0.87 -7.85 0.66
CA ASN A 337 0.76 -9.15 0.00
C ASN A 337 1.19 -9.01 -1.46
N ALA A 338 1.60 -10.13 -2.06
CA ALA A 338 1.89 -10.19 -3.49
C ALA A 338 0.67 -9.73 -4.31
N GLY A 339 0.90 -8.86 -5.30
CA GLY A 339 -0.11 -8.40 -6.24
C GLY A 339 0.25 -8.82 -7.66
N GLU A 340 -0.53 -9.72 -8.25
CA GLU A 340 -0.30 -10.17 -9.63
C GLU A 340 -0.98 -9.27 -10.66
N ALA A 341 -0.47 -9.31 -11.90
CA ALA A 341 -1.06 -8.58 -13.00
C ALA A 341 -2.47 -9.10 -13.29
N THR A 342 -3.42 -8.18 -13.45
CA THR A 342 -4.80 -8.53 -13.81
C THR A 342 -5.25 -7.69 -14.99
N ALA A 343 -6.08 -8.27 -15.86
CA ALA A 343 -6.67 -7.56 -16.99
C ALA A 343 -8.06 -8.12 -17.30
N GLY A 344 -8.97 -7.25 -17.74
CA GLY A 344 -10.31 -7.64 -18.11
C GLY A 344 -11.02 -6.57 -18.93
N ALA A 345 -11.99 -7.01 -19.73
CA ALA A 345 -12.88 -6.10 -20.46
C ALA A 345 -14.23 -6.77 -20.68
N TYR A 346 -15.29 -5.96 -20.73
CA TYR A 346 -16.63 -6.41 -21.10
C TYR A 346 -17.32 -5.34 -21.95
N SER A 347 -18.40 -5.73 -22.63
CA SER A 347 -19.21 -4.81 -23.41
C SER A 347 -20.70 -5.07 -23.21
N VAL A 348 -21.48 -4.00 -23.26
CA VAL A 348 -22.95 -3.98 -23.12
C VAL A 348 -23.55 -3.37 -24.38
N LYS A 349 -24.73 -3.87 -24.77
CA LYS A 349 -25.56 -3.34 -25.85
C LYS A 349 -26.97 -3.19 -25.30
N GLU A 350 -27.51 -1.98 -25.32
CA GLU A 350 -28.82 -1.62 -24.75
C GLU A 350 -29.64 -0.80 -25.75
#